data_AF-A0A6M3L2E0-F1
#
_entry.id   AF-A0A6M3L2E0-F1
#
_cell.length_a   1.000
_cell.length_b   1.000
_cell.length_c   1.000
_cell.angle_alpha   90.00
_cell.angle_beta   90.00
_cell.angle_gamma   90.00
#
_symmetry.space_group_name_H-M   'P 1'
#
loop_
_entity.id
_entity.type
_entity.pdbx_description
1 polymer ?
#
loop_
_entity_poly.entity_id
_entity_poly.type
_entity_poly.pdbx_seq_one_letter_code
_entity_poly.pdbx_strand_id
1 'polypeptide(L)'
;MDLIIEKEWKYIPRFRGNETEKEQVTCILQQLTPIQRERCIETEYGSDGRGHTTTNLAMVVRFGVKEIKHLSVNGSAVKTGDDLCNAIGAEELYAELASQILSKAAVKGDEVKNS
;
A
#
# COMPACT_ATOMS: atom_id res chain seq x y z
N MET A 1 -1.81 -11.01 21.71
CA MET A 1 -1.66 -9.71 21.04
C MET A 1 -0.59 -9.91 19.98
N ASP A 2 -0.99 -9.97 18.71
CA ASP A 2 -0.01 -10.08 17.63
C ASP A 2 0.75 -8.76 17.51
N LEU A 3 2.08 -8.84 17.48
CA LEU A 3 2.94 -7.67 17.31
C LEU A 3 2.80 -7.19 15.85
N ILE A 4 2.11 -6.08 15.63
CA ILE A 4 2.03 -5.45 14.31
C ILE A 4 3.36 -4.72 14.09
N ILE A 5 4.11 -5.14 13.07
CA ILE A 5 5.34 -4.48 12.67
C ILE A 5 4.98 -3.33 11.73
N GLU A 6 5.37 -2.11 12.12
CA GLU A 6 5.20 -0.89 11.34
C GLU A 6 6.55 -0.47 10.72
N LYS A 7 6.51 0.03 9.49
CA LYS A 7 7.67 0.52 8.75
C LYS A 7 7.34 1.85 8.11
N GLU A 8 8.21 2.84 8.34
CA GLU A 8 8.18 4.09 7.61
C GLU A 8 8.73 3.89 6.20
N TRP A 9 7.99 4.35 5.19
CA TRP A 9 8.39 4.33 3.79
C TRP A 9 8.30 5.74 3.23
N LYS A 10 9.40 6.24 2.68
CA LYS A 10 9.50 7.59 2.11
C LYS A 10 9.66 7.51 0.61
N TYR A 11 8.91 8.32 -0.10
CA TYR A 11 8.84 8.27 -1.55
C TYR A 11 8.44 9.62 -2.14
N ILE A 12 8.89 9.88 -3.38
CA ILE A 12 8.49 11.08 -4.13
C ILE A 12 7.51 10.62 -5.21
N PRO A 13 6.21 10.93 -5.08
CA PRO A 13 5.18 10.47 -6.00
C PRO A 13 5.33 10.96 -7.42
N ARG A 14 5.24 9.99 -8.33
CA ARG A 14 5.15 10.19 -9.77
C ARG A 14 3.79 9.70 -10.25
N PHE A 15 2.73 10.47 -10.03
CA PHE A 15 1.39 10.11 -10.50
C PHE A 15 0.60 11.36 -10.93
N ARG A 16 -0.50 11.17 -11.67
CA ARG A 16 -1.34 12.27 -12.18
C ARG A 16 -2.14 12.92 -11.04
N GLY A 17 -2.07 14.25 -10.95
CA GLY A 17 -2.78 15.01 -9.90
C GLY A 17 -1.94 15.27 -8.66
N ASN A 18 -0.66 14.88 -8.67
CA ASN A 18 0.32 15.42 -7.74
C ASN A 18 0.71 16.85 -8.14
N GLU A 19 -0.09 17.84 -7.72
CA GLU A 19 0.18 19.27 -7.99
C GLU A 19 1.42 19.78 -7.23
N THR A 20 1.84 19.06 -6.18
CA THR A 20 3.08 19.31 -5.43
C THR A 20 4.20 18.44 -5.97
N GLU A 21 4.70 18.79 -7.15
CA GLU A 21 6.00 18.31 -7.60
C GLU A 21 7.05 18.69 -6.53
N LYS A 22 7.55 17.68 -5.80
CA LYS A 22 8.79 17.61 -4.98
C LYS A 22 8.62 17.31 -3.49
N GLU A 23 7.42 17.28 -2.92
CA GLU A 23 7.31 16.91 -1.50
C GLU A 23 7.40 15.40 -1.28
N GLN A 24 8.28 15.01 -0.35
CA GLN A 24 8.47 13.61 0.03
C GLN A 24 7.24 13.15 0.81
N VAL A 25 6.49 12.21 0.24
CA VAL A 25 5.41 11.52 0.93
C VAL A 25 6.02 10.53 1.91
N THR A 26 5.46 10.49 3.11
CA THR A 26 5.82 9.48 4.12
C THR A 26 4.61 8.62 4.40
N CYS A 27 4.74 7.32 4.19
CA CYS A 27 3.72 6.33 4.51
C CYS A 27 4.19 5.47 5.69
N ILE A 28 3.31 5.27 6.66
CA ILE A 28 3.49 4.25 7.70
C ILE A 28 2.78 2.99 7.25
N LEU A 29 3.57 1.99 6.88
CA LEU A 29 3.09 0.69 6.42
C LEU A 29 3.09 -0.29 7.57
N GLN A 30 2.10 -1.16 7.63
CA GLN A 30 2.02 -2.23 8.61
C GLN A 30 1.93 -3.59 7.94
N GLN A 31 2.50 -4.60 8.60
CA GLN A 31 2.33 -5.97 8.15
C GLN A 31 0.88 -6.42 8.30
N LEU A 32 0.37 -7.03 7.23
CA LEU A 32 -0.94 -7.67 7.27
C LEU A 32 -0.89 -8.91 8.17
N THR A 33 -1.82 -8.98 9.12
CA THR A 33 -2.11 -10.19 9.91
C THR A 33 -2.58 -11.34 9.00
N PRO A 34 -2.50 -12.61 9.42
CA PRO A 34 -3.00 -13.73 8.62
C PRO A 34 -4.46 -13.54 8.16
N ILE A 35 -5.33 -13.07 9.07
CA ILE A 35 -6.74 -12.82 8.77
C ILE A 35 -6.89 -11.70 7.71
N GLN A 36 -6.10 -10.63 7.80
CA GLN A 36 -6.13 -9.58 6.78
C GLN A 36 -5.62 -10.07 5.42
N ARG A 37 -4.57 -10.91 5.40
CA ARG A 37 -4.05 -11.50 4.16
C ARG A 37 -5.09 -12.37 3.47
N GLU A 38 -5.81 -13.19 4.23
CA GLU A 38 -6.92 -14.00 3.69
C GLU A 38 -8.01 -13.13 3.10
N ARG A 39 -8.35 -12.03 3.78
CA ARG A 39 -9.33 -11.06 3.24
C ARG A 39 -8.87 -10.42 1.95
N CYS A 40 -7.57 -10.19 1.75
CA CYS A 40 -7.03 -9.62 0.51
C CYS A 40 -7.07 -10.60 -0.68
N ILE A 41 -7.57 -11.82 -0.53
CA ILE A 41 -7.64 -12.80 -1.60
C ILE A 41 -9.07 -12.82 -2.15
N GLU A 42 -9.20 -12.65 -3.46
CA GLU A 42 -10.45 -12.85 -4.20
C GLU A 42 -10.36 -14.14 -4.98
N THR A 43 -11.48 -14.87 -5.03
CA THR A 43 -11.60 -16.09 -5.84
C THR A 43 -12.82 -15.97 -6.72
N GLU A 44 -12.58 -15.89 -8.02
CA GLU A 44 -13.61 -15.86 -9.04
C GLU A 44 -13.70 -17.24 -9.69
N TYR A 45 -14.91 -17.79 -9.76
CA TYR A 45 -15.17 -19.04 -10.46
C TYR A 45 -15.62 -18.72 -11.88
N GLY A 46 -14.83 -19.16 -12.86
CA GLY A 46 -15.22 -19.09 -14.26
C GLY A 46 -16.42 -19.99 -14.55
N SER A 47 -17.11 -19.71 -15.65
CA SER A 47 -18.19 -20.55 -16.16
C SER A 47 -17.73 -21.97 -16.58
N ASP A 48 -16.42 -22.19 -16.69
CA ASP A 48 -15.77 -23.49 -16.91
C ASP A 48 -15.50 -24.26 -15.60
N GLY A 49 -15.91 -23.73 -14.45
CA GLY A 49 -15.71 -24.31 -13.13
C GLY A 49 -14.30 -24.16 -12.57
N ARG A 50 -13.39 -23.43 -13.25
CA ARG A 50 -12.04 -23.17 -12.74
C ARG A 50 -12.03 -21.91 -11.90
N GLY A 51 -11.53 -22.02 -10.68
CA GLY A 51 -11.28 -20.89 -9.80
C GLY A 51 -10.00 -20.16 -10.20
N HIS A 52 -10.09 -18.84 -10.38
CA HIS A 52 -8.94 -17.95 -10.44
C HIS A 52 -8.84 -17.20 -9.12
N THR A 53 -7.70 -17.36 -8.46
CA THR A 53 -7.39 -16.66 -7.21
C THR A 53 -6.50 -15.46 -7.51
N THR A 54 -6.94 -14.27 -7.12
CA THR A 54 -6.22 -13.02 -7.31
C THR A 54 -6.05 -12.29 -5.98
N THR A 55 -5.06 -11.41 -5.90
CA THR A 55 -4.88 -10.53 -4.75
C THR A 55 -5.57 -9.20 -5.01
N ASN A 56 -6.51 -8.83 -4.15
CA ASN A 56 -7.12 -7.50 -4.14
C ASN A 56 -6.12 -6.48 -3.55
N LEU A 57 -5.44 -5.76 -4.44
CA LEU A 57 -4.45 -4.75 -4.04
C LEU A 57 -5.07 -3.59 -3.24
N ALA A 58 -6.37 -3.31 -3.39
CA ALA A 58 -7.02 -2.25 -2.64
C ALA A 58 -7.21 -2.65 -1.19
N MET A 59 -7.63 -3.87 -0.95
CA MET A 59 -7.69 -4.43 0.40
C MET A 59 -6.31 -4.47 1.05
N VAL A 60 -5.26 -4.80 0.28
CA VAL A 60 -3.87 -4.74 0.77
C VAL A 60 -3.51 -3.33 1.22
N VAL A 61 -3.80 -2.32 0.42
CA VAL A 61 -3.48 -0.92 0.75
C VAL A 61 -4.31 -0.43 1.93
N ARG A 62 -5.61 -0.71 1.97
CA ARG A 62 -6.52 -0.32 3.06
C ARG A 62 -6.09 -0.89 4.40
N PHE A 63 -5.66 -2.15 4.44
CA PHE A 63 -5.17 -2.78 5.67
C PHE A 63 -3.71 -2.48 5.95
N GLY A 64 -2.87 -2.30 4.93
CA GLY A 64 -1.43 -2.19 5.10
C GLY A 64 -0.92 -0.76 5.22
N VAL A 65 -1.71 0.25 4.85
CA VAL A 65 -1.34 1.66 5.05
C VAL A 65 -2.05 2.21 6.28
N LYS A 66 -1.28 2.45 7.34
CA LYS A 66 -1.78 3.02 8.60
C LYS A 66 -1.94 4.54 8.51
N GLU A 67 -0.95 5.22 7.94
CA GLU A 67 -0.91 6.67 7.85
C GLU A 67 -0.16 7.12 6.60
N ILE A 68 -0.59 8.22 5.99
CA ILE A 68 0.08 8.92 4.91
C ILE A 68 0.22 10.39 5.32
N LYS A 69 1.44 10.92 5.17
CA LYS A 69 1.78 12.33 5.43
C LYS A 69 2.24 13.00 4.15
N HIS A 70 1.93 14.29 4.03
CA HIS A 70 2.36 15.15 2.94
C HIS A 70 1.86 14.68 1.56
N LEU A 71 0.65 14.10 1.52
CA LEU A 71 0.00 13.71 0.27
C LEU A 71 -1.29 14.51 0.08
N SER A 72 -1.37 15.17 -1.08
CA SER A 72 -2.60 15.76 -1.60
C SER A 72 -2.80 15.26 -3.02
N VAL A 73 -4.01 14.82 -3.34
CA VAL A 73 -4.38 14.35 -4.69
C VAL A 73 -5.58 15.18 -5.13
N ASN A 74 -5.43 15.90 -6.25
CA ASN A 74 -6.46 16.80 -6.79
C ASN A 74 -7.01 17.78 -5.72
N GLY A 75 -6.13 18.38 -4.93
CA GLY A 75 -6.49 19.33 -3.87
C GLY A 75 -7.08 18.73 -2.59
N SER A 76 -7.22 17.40 -2.50
CA SER A 76 -7.72 16.70 -1.32
C SER A 76 -6.61 16.00 -0.56
N ALA A 77 -6.53 16.24 0.75
CA ALA A 77 -5.54 15.58 1.60
C ALA A 77 -5.83 14.08 1.74
N VAL A 78 -4.82 13.25 1.53
CA VAL A 78 -4.89 11.80 1.64
C VAL A 78 -4.09 11.34 2.85
N LYS A 79 -4.75 10.71 3.84
CA LYS A 79 -4.14 10.39 5.13
C LYS A 79 -4.11 8.91 5.46
N THR A 80 -4.93 8.11 4.80
CA THR A 80 -5.09 6.67 5.08
C THR A 80 -5.10 5.84 3.79
N GLY A 81 -4.98 4.51 3.92
CA GLY A 81 -5.14 3.60 2.79
C GLY A 81 -6.52 3.68 2.13
N ASP A 82 -7.58 3.93 2.90
CA ASP A 82 -8.93 4.13 2.37
C ASP A 82 -9.03 5.42 1.55
N ASP A 83 -8.49 6.54 2.05
CA ASP A 83 -8.45 7.81 1.30
C ASP A 83 -7.74 7.62 -0.05
N LEU A 84 -6.61 6.91 -0.03
CA LEU A 84 -5.81 6.66 -1.23
C LEU A 84 -6.56 5.80 -2.25
N CYS A 85 -7.25 4.75 -1.80
CA CYS A 85 -8.02 3.88 -2.70
C CYS A 85 -9.21 4.59 -3.36
N ASN A 86 -9.67 5.71 -2.78
CA ASN A 86 -10.74 6.53 -3.34
C ASN A 86 -10.22 7.74 -4.13
N ALA A 87 -8.90 7.99 -4.10
CA ALA A 87 -8.28 9.12 -4.78
C ALA A 87 -8.03 8.80 -6.26
N ILE A 88 -8.74 9.49 -7.15
CA ILE A 88 -8.60 9.36 -8.60
C ILE A 88 -7.23 9.90 -9.04
N GLY A 89 -6.46 9.13 -9.82
CA GLY A 89 -5.14 9.53 -10.33
C GLY A 89 -3.96 9.04 -9.47
N ALA A 90 -4.22 8.38 -8.35
CA ALA A 90 -3.20 7.84 -7.45
C ALA A 90 -2.94 6.33 -7.65
N GLU A 91 -3.37 5.75 -8.78
CA GLU A 91 -3.31 4.31 -9.06
C GLU A 91 -1.88 3.76 -9.07
N GLU A 92 -0.91 4.55 -9.52
CA GLU A 92 0.51 4.17 -9.53
C GLU A 92 1.07 4.06 -8.09
N LEU A 93 0.81 5.06 -7.24
CA LEU A 93 1.21 5.02 -5.82
C LEU A 93 0.52 3.87 -5.09
N TYR A 94 -0.76 3.66 -5.37
CA TYR A 94 -1.53 2.53 -4.86
C TYR A 94 -0.86 1.17 -5.17
N ALA A 95 -0.44 0.96 -6.43
CA ALA A 95 0.18 -0.29 -6.84
C ALA A 95 1.57 -0.48 -6.22
N GLU A 96 2.37 0.60 -6.14
CA GLU A 96 3.66 0.58 -5.47
C GLU A 96 3.53 0.23 -3.99
N LEU A 97 2.61 0.88 -3.26
CA LEU A 97 2.38 0.61 -1.85
C LEU A 97 1.91 -0.82 -1.61
N ALA A 98 0.99 -1.33 -2.43
CA ALA A 98 0.55 -2.71 -2.35
C ALA A 98 1.74 -3.68 -2.52
N SER A 99 2.61 -3.42 -3.50
CA SER A 99 3.82 -4.21 -3.70
C SER A 99 4.78 -4.13 -2.50
N GLN A 100 4.96 -2.95 -1.90
CA GLN A 100 5.81 -2.79 -0.71
C GLN A 100 5.27 -3.58 0.49
N ILE A 101 3.95 -3.52 0.74
CA ILE A 101 3.27 -4.25 1.82
C ILE A 101 3.38 -5.77 1.62
N LEU A 102 3.23 -6.25 0.38
CA LEU A 102 3.31 -7.67 0.04
C LEU A 102 4.75 -8.19 0.02
N SER A 103 5.72 -7.35 -0.34
CA SER A 103 7.12 -7.72 -0.32
C SER A 103 7.62 -7.87 1.12
N LYS A 104 8.18 -9.04 1.46
CA LYS A 104 8.79 -9.31 2.78
C LYS A 104 9.98 -8.38 3.14
N ALA A 105 10.33 -7.40 2.29
CA ALA A 105 11.36 -6.39 2.55
C ALA A 105 11.03 -5.44 3.72
N ALA A 106 9.85 -5.57 4.33
CA ALA A 106 9.55 -4.94 5.61
C ALA A 106 10.22 -5.61 6.83
N VAL A 107 10.99 -6.71 6.68
CA VAL A 107 11.59 -7.45 7.82
C VAL A 107 13.12 -7.44 7.86
N LYS A 108 13.84 -7.08 6.79
CA LYS A 108 15.26 -6.74 6.93
C LYS A 108 15.36 -5.23 6.97
N GLY A 109 15.62 -4.70 8.17
CA GLY A 109 16.22 -3.38 8.29
C GLY A 109 17.43 -3.31 7.37
N ASP A 110 17.68 -2.11 6.85
CA ASP A 110 18.95 -1.80 6.21
C ASP A 110 20.09 -2.36 7.06
N GLU A 111 20.65 -3.49 6.64
CA GLU A 111 22.06 -3.75 6.86
C GLU A 111 22.78 -2.73 5.99
N VAL A 112 22.91 -1.51 6.52
CA VAL A 112 23.94 -0.56 6.08
C VAL A 112 25.26 -1.31 6.25
N LYS A 113 25.70 -1.99 5.20
CA LYS A 113 27.07 -2.47 5.07
C LYS A 113 27.94 -1.25 4.86
N ASN A 114 28.39 -0.65 5.97
CA ASN A 114 29.68 0.03 5.95
C ASN A 114 30.74 -1.06 5.88
N SER A 115 31.26 -1.29 4.68
CA SER A 115 32.56 -1.90 4.45
C SER A 115 33.50 -0.81 3.93
#